data_AF-A0A316XN46-F1
#
_entry.id   AF-A0A316XN46-F1
#
_cell.length_a   1.000
_cell.length_b   1.000
_cell.length_c   1.000
_cell.angle_alpha   90.00
_cell.angle_beta   90.00
_cell.angle_gamma   90.00
#
_symmetry.space_group_name_H-M   'P 1'
#
loop_
_entity.id
_entity.type
_entity.pdbx_description
1 polymer ?
#
loop_
_entity_poly.entity_id
_entity_poly.type
_entity_poly.pdbx_seq_one_letter_code
_entity_poly.pdbx_strand_id
1 'polypeptide(L)'
;MVIFEAPDNIYWAFSSSAQAVAAFIGFISAGFFFSHDRIDRAVERDDTLLEIYSDIKNQHFKELRRLLWFTGASIILSLLVVFLNGFDIGYSLYISEILVASLNAYTIVKAVLLVVDMIDPQKIENTANKLLIKESSGEDAGGSASSKLSRGEFLDKFFELEELAREVLKLKVDYSAIFEPQFSNVIRELSQFKLINNQQLFKLNKITKIRNLVVHGRIEKVDAQIGVVADELIQDFKSILKK
;
A
#
# COMPACT_ATOMS: atom_id res chain seq x y z
N MET A 1 35.23 45.12 8.86
CA MET A 1 34.25 44.13 8.37
C MET A 1 33.52 44.81 7.23
N VAL A 2 33.87 44.48 5.99
CA VAL A 2 33.22 45.06 4.81
C VAL A 2 32.06 44.14 4.47
N ILE A 3 30.84 44.63 4.61
CA ILE A 3 29.64 43.93 4.17
C ILE A 3 29.54 44.21 2.68
N PHE A 4 29.73 43.18 1.85
CA PHE A 4 29.54 43.28 0.41
C PHE A 4 28.04 43.14 0.13
N GLU A 5 27.46 44.04 -0.66
CA GLU A 5 26.09 43.84 -1.15
C GLU A 5 26.09 42.62 -2.06
N ALA A 6 25.45 41.54 -1.62
CA ALA A 6 25.16 40.41 -2.48
C ALA A 6 24.36 40.89 -3.69
N PRO A 7 24.53 40.30 -4.87
CA PRO A 7 23.57 40.47 -5.96
C PRO A 7 22.17 40.11 -5.48
N ASP A 8 21.21 41.04 -5.58
CA ASP A 8 19.80 40.87 -5.15
C ASP A 8 19.17 39.55 -5.63
N ASN A 9 19.62 39.07 -6.78
CA ASN A 9 19.20 37.81 -7.39
C ASN A 9 19.43 36.58 -6.50
N ILE A 10 20.49 36.55 -5.69
CA ILE A 10 20.81 35.41 -4.82
C ILE A 10 19.89 35.39 -3.60
N TYR A 11 19.68 36.55 -2.97
CA TYR A 11 18.71 36.71 -1.88
C TYR A 11 17.32 36.28 -2.32
N TRP A 12 16.87 36.74 -3.49
CA TRP A 12 15.57 36.37 -4.05
C TRP A 12 15.49 34.87 -4.38
N ALA A 13 16.47 34.32 -5.10
CA ALA A 13 16.41 32.94 -5.56
C ALA A 13 16.33 31.92 -4.41
N PHE A 14 17.20 32.03 -3.41
CA PHE A 14 17.24 31.06 -2.32
C PHE A 14 16.12 31.24 -1.30
N SER A 15 15.70 32.49 -1.04
CA SER A 15 14.56 32.76 -0.16
C SER A 15 13.24 32.27 -0.77
N SER A 16 12.97 32.61 -2.03
CA SER A 16 11.77 32.15 -2.73
C SER A 16 11.77 30.64 -2.99
N SER A 17 12.94 30.04 -3.27
CA SER A 17 13.06 28.58 -3.40
C SER A 17 12.71 27.87 -2.09
N ALA A 18 13.24 28.34 -0.95
CA ALA A 18 12.94 27.74 0.35
C ALA A 18 11.44 27.81 0.67
N GLN A 19 10.80 28.96 0.39
CA GLN A 19 9.35 29.15 0.57
C GLN A 19 8.53 28.23 -0.35
N ALA A 20 8.90 28.14 -1.63
CA ALA A 20 8.21 27.29 -2.60
C ALA A 20 8.30 25.80 -2.21
N VAL A 21 9.48 25.33 -1.81
CA VAL A 21 9.70 23.95 -1.35
C VAL A 21 8.89 23.67 -0.07
N ALA A 22 8.86 24.61 0.88
CA ALA A 22 8.06 24.49 2.10
C ALA A 22 6.54 24.43 1.83
N ALA A 23 6.04 25.27 0.93
CA ALA A 23 4.63 25.25 0.52
C ALA A 23 4.28 23.94 -0.17
N PHE A 24 5.16 23.47 -1.06
CA PHE A 24 4.95 22.23 -1.81
C PHE A 24 4.91 21.01 -0.89
N ILE A 25 5.82 20.90 0.08
CA ILE A 25 5.81 19.77 1.02
C ILE A 25 4.57 19.78 1.93
N GLY A 26 4.06 20.96 2.30
CA GLY A 26 2.81 21.11 3.05
C GLY A 26 1.62 20.55 2.25
N PHE A 27 1.53 20.89 0.96
CA PHE A 27 0.50 20.37 0.07
C PHE A 27 0.58 18.85 -0.10
N ILE A 28 1.80 18.31 -0.28
CA ILE A 28 2.03 16.85 -0.39
C ILE A 28 1.61 16.14 0.89
N SER A 29 1.98 16.68 2.04
CA SER A 29 1.63 16.09 3.34
C SER A 29 0.11 16.04 3.53
N ALA A 30 -0.60 17.11 3.14
CA ALA A 30 -2.07 17.11 3.16
C ALA A 30 -2.65 16.04 2.22
N GLY A 31 -2.16 15.96 0.98
CA GLY A 31 -2.57 14.92 0.03
C GLY A 31 -2.32 13.51 0.54
N PHE A 32 -1.18 13.29 1.22
CA PHE A 32 -0.84 12.02 1.84
C PHE A 32 -1.85 11.63 2.91
N PHE A 33 -2.19 12.54 3.84
CA PHE A 33 -3.18 12.25 4.86
C PHE A 33 -4.57 11.98 4.28
N PHE A 34 -4.99 12.70 3.24
CA PHE A 34 -6.26 12.42 2.55
C PHE A 34 -6.27 11.04 1.86
N SER A 35 -5.18 10.66 1.20
CA SER A 35 -5.04 9.34 0.59
C SER A 35 -5.07 8.25 1.66
N HIS A 36 -4.37 8.48 2.77
CA HIS A 36 -4.33 7.58 3.90
C HIS A 36 -5.72 7.32 4.50
N ASP A 37 -6.45 8.40 4.76
CA ASP A 37 -7.81 8.37 5.29
C ASP A 37 -8.81 7.67 4.33
N ARG A 38 -8.57 7.73 3.01
CA ARG A 38 -9.32 6.92 2.04
C ARG A 38 -8.99 5.42 2.15
N ILE A 39 -7.73 5.08 2.35
CA ILE A 39 -7.28 3.69 2.54
C ILE A 39 -7.86 3.12 3.84
N ASP A 40 -7.78 3.86 4.94
CA ASP A 40 -8.31 3.44 6.24
C ASP A 40 -9.82 3.14 6.14
N ARG A 41 -10.59 4.02 5.46
CA ARG A 41 -12.02 3.77 5.15
C ARG A 41 -12.27 2.56 4.24
N ALA A 42 -11.33 2.22 3.36
CA ALA A 42 -11.45 1.03 2.51
C ALA A 42 -11.19 -0.25 3.32
N VAL A 43 -10.23 -0.21 4.25
CA VAL A 43 -9.95 -1.31 5.19
C VAL A 43 -11.10 -1.54 6.15
N GLU A 44 -11.73 -0.48 6.69
CA GLU A 44 -12.92 -0.60 7.55
C GLU A 44 -14.09 -1.34 6.88
N ARG A 45 -14.14 -1.32 5.53
CA ARG A 45 -15.17 -2.03 4.75
C ARG A 45 -14.79 -3.48 4.44
N ASP A 46 -13.51 -3.81 4.53
CA ASP A 46 -12.93 -5.09 4.14
C ASP A 46 -11.58 -5.31 4.87
N ASP A 47 -11.65 -5.92 6.06
CA ASP A 47 -10.52 -6.17 6.99
C ASP A 47 -9.36 -6.97 6.37
N THR A 48 -9.60 -7.57 5.22
CA THR A 48 -8.72 -8.49 4.54
C THR A 48 -7.64 -7.74 3.80
N LEU A 49 -7.94 -6.49 3.47
CA LEU A 49 -7.07 -5.52 2.86
C LEU A 49 -6.05 -4.97 3.87
N LEU A 50 -6.27 -5.16 5.18
CA LEU A 50 -5.46 -4.56 6.24
C LEU A 50 -3.96 -4.85 6.11
N GLU A 51 -3.56 -6.10 5.89
CA GLU A 51 -2.14 -6.48 5.81
C GLU A 51 -1.46 -5.84 4.59
N ILE A 52 -2.10 -5.93 3.42
CA ILE A 52 -1.61 -5.39 2.15
C ILE A 52 -1.48 -3.86 2.20
N TYR A 53 -2.49 -3.16 2.71
CA TYR A 53 -2.47 -1.70 2.78
C TYR A 53 -1.57 -1.18 3.89
N SER A 54 -1.33 -1.97 4.95
CA SER A 54 -0.38 -1.60 6.01
C SER A 54 1.05 -1.49 5.49
N ASP A 55 1.46 -2.37 4.57
CA ASP A 55 2.79 -2.33 3.96
C ASP A 55 2.93 -1.14 3.01
N ILE A 56 1.90 -0.85 2.22
CA ILE A 56 1.88 0.29 1.30
C ILE A 56 1.91 1.62 2.08
N LYS A 57 1.12 1.72 3.16
CA LYS A 57 1.16 2.85 4.12
C LYS A 57 2.57 3.06 4.66
N ASN A 58 3.21 2.00 5.11
CA ASN A 58 4.55 2.06 5.68
C ASN A 58 5.60 2.50 4.65
N GLN A 59 5.48 2.06 3.39
CA GLN A 59 6.39 2.47 2.32
C GLN A 59 6.25 3.96 2.00
N HIS A 60 5.04 4.45 1.76
CA HIS A 60 4.80 5.87 1.49
C HIS A 60 5.18 6.75 2.69
N PHE A 61 4.93 6.30 3.92
CA PHE A 61 5.35 7.04 5.11
C PHE A 61 6.88 7.15 5.21
N LYS A 62 7.62 6.08 4.89
CA LYS A 62 9.10 6.11 4.84
C LYS A 62 9.61 7.06 3.76
N GLU A 63 8.94 7.13 2.61
CA GLU A 63 9.28 8.05 1.53
C GLU A 63 8.99 9.51 1.89
N LEU A 64 7.80 9.79 2.44
CA LEU A 64 7.44 11.12 2.92
C LEU A 64 8.39 11.60 4.02
N ARG A 65 8.75 10.72 4.97
CA ARG A 65 9.71 11.04 6.03
C ARG A 65 11.09 11.39 5.48
N ARG A 66 11.58 10.66 4.47
CA ARG A 66 12.84 10.98 3.79
C ARG A 66 12.76 12.34 3.10
N LEU A 67 11.66 12.60 2.39
CA LEU A 67 11.45 13.86 1.69
C LEU A 67 11.38 15.05 2.65
N LEU A 68 10.75 14.90 3.82
CA LEU A 68 10.70 15.91 4.87
C LEU A 68 12.10 16.27 5.39
N TRP A 69 12.96 15.27 5.62
CA TRP A 69 14.35 15.50 6.03
C TRP A 69 15.15 16.25 4.96
N PHE A 70 15.06 15.83 3.70
CA PHE A 70 15.72 16.51 2.59
C PHE A 70 15.22 17.94 2.41
N THR A 71 13.91 18.16 2.52
CA THR A 71 13.29 19.48 2.44
C THR A 71 13.76 20.40 3.56
N GLY A 72 13.76 19.93 4.80
CA GLY A 72 14.27 20.70 5.94
C GLY A 72 15.74 21.06 5.78
N ALA A 73 16.57 20.10 5.35
CA ALA A 73 17.97 20.35 5.03
C ALA A 73 18.13 21.39 3.90
N SER A 74 17.32 21.30 2.85
CA SER A 74 17.33 22.23 1.71
C SER A 74 17.00 23.66 2.12
N ILE A 75 16.00 23.84 2.99
CA ILE A 75 15.61 25.15 3.54
C ILE A 75 16.74 25.72 4.39
N ILE A 76 17.29 24.94 5.34
CA ILE A 76 18.38 25.39 6.22
C ILE A 76 19.60 25.76 5.40
N LEU A 77 19.99 24.94 4.43
CA LEU A 77 21.13 25.22 3.55
C LEU A 77 20.90 26.44 2.66
N SER A 78 19.67 26.65 2.17
CA SER A 78 19.31 27.84 1.39
C SER A 78 19.45 29.11 2.23
N LEU A 79 18.97 29.09 3.48
CA LEU A 79 19.15 30.20 4.41
C LEU A 79 20.62 30.43 4.78
N LEU A 80 21.40 29.35 4.92
CA LEU A 80 22.82 29.42 5.24
C LEU A 80 23.62 30.02 4.08
N VAL A 81 23.31 29.67 2.82
CA VAL A 81 23.91 30.31 1.64
C VAL A 81 23.61 31.81 1.64
N VAL A 82 22.37 32.19 1.88
CA VAL A 82 21.95 33.60 1.97
C VAL A 82 22.69 34.35 3.08
N PHE A 83 22.85 33.72 4.25
CA PHE A 83 23.58 34.31 5.38
C PHE A 83 25.07 34.47 5.07
N LEU A 84 25.70 33.45 4.48
CA LEU A 84 27.13 33.46 4.17
C LEU A 84 27.48 34.35 2.98
N ASN A 85 26.54 34.58 2.05
CA ASN A 85 26.77 35.45 0.90
C ASN A 85 27.04 36.91 1.29
N GLY A 86 26.58 37.36 2.47
CA GLY A 86 26.95 38.65 3.04
C GLY A 86 28.41 38.77 3.50
N PHE A 87 29.19 37.69 3.43
CA PHE A 87 30.61 37.65 3.78
C PHE A 87 31.46 37.36 2.52
N ASP A 88 32.63 37.99 2.42
CA ASP A 88 33.55 37.80 1.30
C ASP A 88 34.37 36.50 1.47
N ILE A 89 33.74 35.34 1.18
CA ILE A 89 34.32 33.99 1.36
C ILE A 89 34.94 33.44 0.04
N GLY A 90 35.11 34.28 -0.99
CA GLY A 90 35.76 33.89 -2.25
C GLY A 90 35.10 32.70 -2.98
N TYR A 91 35.90 31.91 -3.72
CA TYR A 91 35.42 30.82 -4.61
C TYR A 91 34.61 29.71 -3.92
N SER A 92 34.74 29.52 -2.60
CA SER A 92 34.01 28.51 -1.84
C SER A 92 32.50 28.75 -1.86
N LEU A 93 32.09 30.01 -1.95
CA LEU A 93 30.69 30.41 -1.91
C LEU A 93 29.93 30.04 -3.20
N TYR A 94 30.58 30.18 -4.36
CA TYR A 94 29.99 29.78 -5.65
C TYR A 94 29.74 28.26 -5.73
N ILE A 95 30.63 27.45 -5.13
CA ILE A 95 30.47 26.00 -5.11
C ILE A 95 29.29 25.60 -4.20
N SER A 96 29.13 26.26 -3.05
CA SER A 96 28.01 25.97 -2.15
C SER A 96 26.66 26.41 -2.75
N GLU A 97 26.61 27.52 -3.48
CA GLU A 97 25.42 27.96 -4.22
C GLU A 97 24.94 26.92 -5.24
N ILE A 98 25.84 26.42 -6.09
CA ILE A 98 25.51 25.41 -7.10
C ILE A 98 25.03 24.11 -6.44
N LEU A 99 25.67 23.69 -5.35
CA LEU A 99 25.31 22.48 -4.62
C LEU A 99 23.91 22.60 -4.00
N VAL A 100 23.62 23.73 -3.35
CA VAL A 100 22.31 23.97 -2.73
C VAL A 100 21.21 24.16 -3.77
N ALA A 101 21.49 24.84 -4.88
CA ALA A 101 20.56 24.94 -6.00
C ALA A 101 20.23 23.55 -6.59
N SER A 102 21.24 22.69 -6.75
CA SER A 102 21.07 21.31 -7.21
C SER A 102 20.23 20.48 -6.23
N LEU A 103 20.46 20.64 -4.93
CA LEU A 103 19.66 19.98 -3.88
C LEU A 103 18.20 20.44 -3.89
N ASN A 104 17.96 21.74 -4.06
CA ASN A 104 16.60 22.28 -4.20
C ASN A 104 15.89 21.69 -5.42
N ALA A 105 16.54 21.69 -6.60
CA ALA A 105 16.00 21.11 -7.81
C ALA A 105 15.69 19.60 -7.64
N TYR A 106 16.62 18.85 -7.03
CA TYR A 106 16.43 17.44 -6.72
C TYR A 106 15.23 17.22 -5.78
N THR A 107 15.10 18.03 -4.73
CA THR A 107 14.00 17.96 -3.78
C THR A 107 12.65 18.18 -4.46
N ILE A 108 12.56 19.18 -5.35
CA ILE A 108 11.34 19.47 -6.13
C ILE A 108 10.99 18.29 -7.05
N VAL A 109 11.96 17.76 -7.80
CA VAL A 109 11.70 16.63 -8.71
C VAL A 109 11.25 15.39 -7.92
N LYS A 110 11.90 15.08 -6.81
CA LYS A 110 11.51 13.95 -5.94
C LYS A 110 10.13 14.14 -5.33
N ALA A 111 9.80 15.36 -4.94
CA ALA A 111 8.48 15.69 -4.42
C ALA A 111 7.39 15.48 -5.47
N VAL A 112 7.59 15.92 -6.72
CA VAL A 112 6.65 15.68 -7.82
C VAL A 112 6.49 14.19 -8.11
N LEU A 113 7.59 13.44 -8.16
CA LEU A 113 7.55 11.99 -8.39
C LEU A 113 6.77 11.27 -7.29
N LEU A 114 6.95 11.67 -6.02
CA LEU A 114 6.20 11.11 -4.90
C LEU A 114 4.70 11.39 -5.04
N VAL A 115 4.32 12.58 -5.49
CA VAL A 115 2.91 12.92 -5.74
C VAL A 115 2.30 12.05 -6.82
N VAL A 116 3.00 11.89 -7.95
CA VAL A 116 2.53 11.01 -9.04
C VAL A 116 2.38 9.58 -8.55
N ASP A 117 3.35 9.10 -7.76
CA ASP A 117 3.30 7.75 -7.18
C ASP A 117 2.14 7.57 -6.20
N MET A 118 1.87 8.59 -5.38
CA MET A 118 0.79 8.57 -4.39
C MET A 118 -0.60 8.73 -5.00
N ILE A 119 -0.70 9.40 -6.15
CA ILE A 119 -1.97 9.59 -6.87
C ILE A 119 -2.32 8.37 -7.73
N ASP A 120 -1.39 7.47 -8.04
CA ASP A 120 -1.66 6.30 -8.89
C ASP A 120 -2.26 5.11 -8.09
N PRO A 121 -3.60 4.93 -8.09
CA PRO A 121 -4.23 3.82 -7.40
C PRO A 121 -3.88 2.46 -8.03
N GLN A 122 -3.51 2.42 -9.32
CA GLN A 122 -3.21 1.17 -10.00
C GLN A 122 -1.88 0.58 -9.56
N LYS A 123 -0.91 1.42 -9.17
CA LYS A 123 0.38 0.94 -8.68
C LYS A 123 0.29 0.30 -7.29
N ILE A 124 -0.59 0.81 -6.44
CA ILE A 124 -0.94 0.24 -5.13
C ILE A 124 -1.55 -1.15 -5.34
N GLU A 125 -2.56 -1.26 -6.20
CA GLU A 125 -3.21 -2.53 -6.53
C GLU A 125 -2.24 -3.52 -7.19
N ASN A 126 -1.36 -3.05 -8.07
CA ASN A 126 -0.35 -3.89 -8.73
C ASN A 126 0.74 -4.38 -7.77
N THR A 127 1.16 -3.56 -6.80
CA THR A 127 2.14 -3.96 -5.78
C THR A 127 1.53 -4.96 -4.80
N ALA A 128 0.30 -4.70 -4.35
CA ALA A 128 -0.51 -5.64 -3.59
C ALA A 128 -0.65 -6.99 -4.32
N ASN A 129 -1.04 -6.96 -5.59
CA ASN A 129 -1.16 -8.14 -6.42
C ASN A 129 0.19 -8.86 -6.58
N LYS A 130 1.29 -8.12 -6.73
CA LYS A 130 2.63 -8.69 -6.85
C LYS A 130 3.09 -9.41 -5.57
N LEU A 131 2.83 -8.82 -4.40
CA LEU A 131 3.12 -9.44 -3.11
C LEU A 131 2.27 -10.70 -2.89
N LEU A 132 0.97 -10.62 -3.20
CA LEU A 132 0.07 -11.77 -3.15
C LEU A 132 0.52 -12.89 -4.11
N ILE A 133 0.92 -12.56 -5.34
CA ILE A 133 1.45 -13.52 -6.31
C ILE A 133 2.73 -14.15 -5.78
N LYS A 134 3.64 -13.35 -5.18
CA LYS A 134 4.90 -13.85 -4.63
C LYS A 134 4.69 -14.84 -3.49
N GLU A 135 3.80 -14.51 -2.55
CA GLU A 135 3.42 -15.40 -1.45
C GLU A 135 2.70 -16.66 -1.93
N SER A 136 1.81 -16.55 -2.91
CA SER A 136 1.02 -17.67 -3.41
C SER A 136 1.76 -18.55 -4.42
N SER A 137 2.83 -18.04 -5.04
CA SER A 137 3.69 -18.77 -5.99
C SER A 137 4.88 -19.46 -5.31
N GLY A 138 5.14 -19.13 -4.04
CA GLY A 138 6.21 -19.70 -3.21
C GLY A 138 7.62 -19.26 -3.59
N GLU A 139 7.79 -18.08 -4.22
CA GLU A 139 9.08 -17.66 -4.79
C GLU A 139 10.16 -17.27 -3.75
N ASP A 140 9.79 -17.00 -2.49
CA ASP A 140 10.75 -16.64 -1.42
C ASP A 140 11.18 -17.80 -0.51
N ALA A 141 10.55 -18.97 -0.60
CA ALA A 141 10.93 -20.11 0.23
C ALA A 141 12.09 -20.87 -0.43
N GLY A 142 13.31 -20.35 -0.25
CA GLY A 142 14.52 -21.14 -0.44
C GLY A 142 14.44 -22.42 0.41
N GLY A 143 14.13 -23.53 -0.25
CA GLY A 143 14.11 -24.86 0.37
C GLY A 143 12.72 -25.30 0.85
N SER A 144 11.92 -25.86 -0.05
CA SER A 144 11.46 -27.25 0.00
C SER A 144 10.50 -27.45 -1.17
N ALA A 145 10.46 -28.64 -1.74
CA ALA A 145 9.50 -28.99 -2.79
C ALA A 145 8.07 -29.05 -2.20
N SER A 146 7.52 -27.90 -1.80
CA SER A 146 6.10 -27.77 -1.48
C SER A 146 5.35 -28.05 -2.78
N SER A 147 4.52 -29.08 -2.78
CA SER A 147 3.68 -29.43 -3.91
C SER A 147 2.91 -28.20 -4.36
N LYS A 148 2.84 -27.95 -5.67
CA LYS A 148 2.02 -26.86 -6.20
C LYS A 148 0.67 -27.44 -6.60
N LEU A 149 -0.42 -26.84 -6.13
CA LEU A 149 -1.78 -27.14 -6.59
C LEU A 149 -1.96 -26.60 -8.00
N SER A 150 -2.54 -27.44 -8.86
CA SER A 150 -2.99 -26.96 -10.16
C SER A 150 -4.16 -25.99 -10.00
N ARG A 151 -4.31 -25.09 -10.97
CA ARG A 151 -5.45 -24.18 -11.07
C ARG A 151 -6.80 -24.91 -10.93
N GLY A 152 -6.95 -26.07 -11.57
CA GLY A 152 -8.18 -26.86 -11.52
C GLY A 152 -8.49 -27.33 -10.10
N GLU A 153 -7.54 -28.01 -9.47
CA GLU A 153 -7.71 -28.54 -8.11
C GLU A 153 -8.00 -27.45 -7.07
N PHE A 154 -7.37 -26.27 -7.21
CA PHE A 154 -7.66 -25.14 -6.33
C PHE A 154 -9.08 -24.59 -6.54
N LEU A 155 -9.52 -24.45 -7.80
CA LEU A 155 -10.87 -23.95 -8.10
C LEU A 155 -11.95 -24.92 -7.62
N ASP A 156 -11.74 -26.23 -7.77
CA ASP A 156 -12.68 -27.24 -7.29
C ASP A 156 -12.87 -27.16 -5.77
N LYS A 157 -11.76 -27.04 -5.02
CA LYS A 157 -11.80 -26.81 -3.57
C LYS A 157 -12.48 -25.49 -3.21
N PHE A 158 -12.24 -24.44 -3.98
CA PHE A 158 -12.88 -23.15 -3.75
C PHE A 158 -14.39 -23.22 -3.94
N PHE A 159 -14.86 -23.90 -4.99
CA PHE A 159 -16.28 -24.05 -5.24
C PHE A 159 -16.97 -24.85 -4.13
N GLU A 160 -16.35 -25.93 -3.64
CA GLU A 160 -16.86 -26.68 -2.48
C GLU A 160 -16.96 -25.78 -1.24
N LEU A 161 -15.92 -24.99 -0.97
CA LEU A 161 -15.92 -24.03 0.14
C LEU A 161 -17.02 -22.97 0.00
N GLU A 162 -17.20 -22.43 -1.21
CA GLU A 162 -18.22 -21.42 -1.50
C GLU A 162 -19.64 -21.97 -1.31
N GLU A 163 -19.90 -23.20 -1.79
CA GLU A 163 -21.18 -23.88 -1.62
C GLU A 163 -21.50 -24.09 -0.13
N LEU A 164 -20.55 -24.64 0.63
CA LEU A 164 -20.70 -24.86 2.08
C LEU A 164 -20.92 -23.56 2.85
N ALA A 165 -20.19 -22.48 2.51
CA ALA A 165 -20.38 -21.18 3.13
C ALA A 165 -21.81 -20.65 2.94
N ARG A 166 -22.37 -20.84 1.74
CA ARG A 166 -23.75 -20.46 1.42
C ARG A 166 -24.75 -21.31 2.19
N GLU A 167 -24.51 -22.62 2.30
CA GLU A 167 -25.35 -23.51 3.10
C GLU A 167 -25.36 -23.14 4.59
N VAL A 168 -24.19 -22.84 5.15
CA VAL A 168 -24.07 -22.40 6.55
C VAL A 168 -24.86 -21.11 6.78
N LEU A 169 -24.81 -20.17 5.82
CA LEU A 169 -25.56 -18.92 5.92
C LEU A 169 -27.08 -19.14 5.83
N LYS A 170 -27.54 -20.09 5.01
CA LYS A 170 -28.97 -20.47 4.90
C LYS A 170 -29.56 -20.94 6.23
N LEU A 171 -28.75 -21.39 7.19
CA LEU A 171 -29.22 -21.73 8.55
C LEU A 171 -29.75 -20.51 9.33
N LYS A 172 -29.33 -19.29 8.96
CA LYS A 172 -29.69 -18.05 9.66
C LYS A 172 -30.51 -17.08 8.81
N VAL A 173 -30.34 -17.12 7.50
CA VAL A 173 -31.01 -16.21 6.57
C VAL A 173 -31.73 -17.03 5.52
N ASP A 174 -33.05 -16.94 5.49
CA ASP A 174 -33.84 -17.52 4.42
C ASP A 174 -33.80 -16.59 3.20
N TYR A 175 -32.80 -16.82 2.36
CA TYR A 175 -32.72 -16.22 1.04
C TYR A 175 -33.80 -16.84 0.15
N SER A 176 -35.02 -16.32 0.24
CA SER A 176 -36.10 -16.65 -0.69
C SER A 176 -35.66 -16.33 -2.14
N ALA A 177 -35.31 -17.39 -2.88
CA ALA A 177 -35.24 -17.63 -4.33
C ALA A 177 -34.90 -16.53 -5.37
N ILE A 178 -34.67 -15.27 -5.02
CA ILE A 178 -34.66 -14.16 -6.00
C ILE A 178 -33.25 -13.60 -6.24
N PHE A 179 -32.29 -13.83 -5.34
CA PHE A 179 -30.92 -13.38 -5.57
C PHE A 179 -29.90 -14.21 -4.81
N GLU A 180 -29.02 -14.92 -5.51
CA GLU A 180 -27.83 -15.48 -4.89
C GLU A 180 -26.86 -14.34 -4.58
N PRO A 181 -26.54 -14.09 -3.30
CA PRO A 181 -25.63 -13.00 -2.94
C PRO A 181 -24.23 -13.26 -3.52
N GLN A 182 -23.53 -12.20 -3.90
CA GLN A 182 -22.10 -12.29 -4.22
C GLN A 182 -21.34 -12.90 -3.03
N PHE A 183 -20.30 -13.68 -3.30
CA PHE A 183 -19.57 -14.40 -2.25
C PHE A 183 -19.04 -13.46 -1.15
N SER A 184 -18.58 -12.25 -1.50
CA SER A 184 -18.18 -11.21 -0.54
C SER A 184 -19.28 -10.85 0.47
N ASN A 185 -20.55 -10.81 0.03
CA ASN A 185 -21.67 -10.58 0.93
C ASN A 185 -21.93 -11.79 1.85
N VAL A 186 -21.76 -13.01 1.33
CA VAL A 186 -21.85 -14.25 2.14
C VAL A 186 -20.82 -14.23 3.27
N ILE A 187 -19.56 -13.90 2.97
CA ILE A 187 -18.49 -13.80 3.97
C ILE A 187 -18.84 -12.77 5.06
N ARG A 188 -19.28 -11.58 4.64
CA ARG A 188 -19.65 -10.50 5.57
C ARG A 188 -20.77 -10.93 6.50
N GLU A 189 -21.78 -11.60 5.99
CA GLU A 189 -22.92 -12.04 6.78
C GLU A 189 -22.58 -13.19 7.72
N LEU A 190 -21.78 -14.15 7.28
CA LEU A 190 -21.25 -15.21 8.15
C LEU A 190 -20.52 -14.61 9.36
N SER A 191 -19.72 -13.56 9.15
CA SER A 191 -19.06 -12.84 10.24
C SER A 191 -20.05 -12.06 11.12
N GLN A 192 -21.01 -11.37 10.50
CA GLN A 192 -22.02 -10.57 11.21
C GLN A 192 -22.89 -11.42 12.12
N PHE A 193 -23.26 -12.64 11.68
CA PHE A 193 -23.98 -13.63 12.49
C PHE A 193 -23.08 -14.43 13.44
N LYS A 194 -21.77 -14.14 13.48
CA LYS A 194 -20.76 -14.85 14.28
C LYS A 194 -20.74 -16.36 14.03
N LEU A 195 -21.09 -16.78 12.80
CA LEU A 195 -20.98 -18.17 12.35
C LEU A 195 -19.53 -18.54 12.08
N ILE A 196 -18.69 -17.54 11.83
CA ILE A 196 -17.25 -17.66 11.66
C ILE A 196 -16.52 -16.73 12.63
N ASN A 197 -15.33 -17.13 13.06
CA ASN A 197 -14.45 -16.30 13.89
C ASN A 197 -13.50 -15.44 13.03
N ASN A 198 -12.76 -14.52 13.66
CA ASN A 198 -11.85 -13.61 12.96
C ASN A 198 -10.72 -14.35 12.20
N GLN A 199 -10.26 -15.49 12.70
CA GLN A 199 -9.24 -16.29 12.02
C GLN A 199 -9.79 -16.94 10.75
N GLN A 200 -11.01 -17.48 10.80
CA GLN A 200 -11.71 -18.05 9.64
C GLN A 200 -12.03 -16.97 8.61
N LEU A 201 -12.50 -15.80 9.06
CA LEU A 201 -12.72 -14.63 8.19
C LEU A 201 -11.44 -14.24 7.44
N PHE A 202 -10.31 -14.14 8.15
CA PHE A 202 -9.02 -13.83 7.54
C PHE A 202 -8.63 -14.88 6.47
N LYS A 203 -8.72 -16.17 6.80
CA LYS A 203 -8.41 -17.28 5.88
C LYS A 203 -9.32 -17.27 4.63
N LEU A 204 -10.63 -17.09 4.82
CA LEU A 204 -11.63 -17.11 3.74
C LEU A 204 -11.38 -16.01 2.70
N ASN A 205 -11.00 -14.83 3.19
CA ASN A 205 -10.71 -13.72 2.31
C ASN A 205 -9.35 -13.82 1.61
N LYS A 206 -8.33 -14.39 2.28
CA LYS A 206 -7.07 -14.75 1.63
C LYS A 206 -7.32 -15.67 0.43
N ILE A 207 -8.12 -16.72 0.62
CA ILE A 207 -8.49 -17.64 -0.46
C ILE A 207 -9.28 -16.92 -1.57
N THR A 208 -10.24 -16.06 -1.22
CA THR A 208 -11.04 -15.31 -2.20
C THR A 208 -10.19 -14.42 -3.10
N LYS A 209 -9.17 -13.76 -2.55
CA LYS A 209 -8.21 -12.97 -3.33
C LYS A 209 -7.39 -13.83 -4.28
N ILE A 210 -6.90 -14.98 -3.82
CA ILE A 210 -6.15 -15.93 -4.65
C ILE A 210 -7.04 -16.45 -5.78
N ARG A 211 -8.32 -16.76 -5.50
CA ARG A 211 -9.28 -17.15 -6.53
C ARG A 211 -9.42 -16.11 -7.62
N ASN A 212 -9.50 -14.83 -7.28
CA ASN A 212 -9.58 -13.79 -8.30
C ASN A 212 -8.31 -13.77 -9.18
N LEU A 213 -7.13 -13.91 -8.59
CA LEU A 213 -5.87 -13.99 -9.35
C LEU A 213 -5.80 -15.21 -10.27
N VAL A 214 -6.24 -16.37 -9.79
CA VAL A 214 -6.27 -17.64 -10.54
C VAL A 214 -7.30 -17.57 -11.68
N VAL A 215 -8.50 -17.06 -11.42
CA VAL A 215 -9.57 -16.93 -12.42
C VAL A 215 -9.16 -15.97 -13.54
N HIS A 216 -8.54 -14.83 -13.19
CA HIS A 216 -8.02 -13.87 -14.16
C HIS A 216 -6.69 -14.30 -14.82
N GLY A 217 -6.24 -15.53 -14.60
CA GLY A 217 -5.08 -16.11 -15.27
C GLY A 217 -3.73 -15.49 -14.86
N ARG A 218 -3.68 -14.80 -13.71
CA ARG A 218 -2.45 -14.20 -13.19
C ARG A 218 -1.57 -15.21 -12.45
N ILE A 219 -2.12 -16.36 -12.09
CA ILE A 219 -1.45 -17.47 -11.39
C ILE A 219 -1.90 -18.79 -12.02
N GLU A 220 -0.95 -19.61 -12.49
CA GLU A 220 -1.24 -20.96 -13.01
C GLU A 220 -1.12 -22.05 -11.94
N LYS A 221 -0.28 -21.82 -10.92
CA LYS A 221 0.06 -22.78 -9.87
C LYS A 221 -0.02 -22.10 -8.51
N VAL A 222 -0.80 -22.68 -7.60
CA VAL A 222 -1.04 -22.15 -6.25
C VAL A 222 -0.22 -22.97 -5.24
N ASP A 223 0.31 -22.36 -4.20
CA ASP A 223 0.97 -23.07 -3.10
C ASP A 223 0.02 -24.11 -2.45
N ALA A 224 0.49 -25.35 -2.23
CA ALA A 224 -0.25 -26.37 -1.50
C ALA A 224 -0.75 -25.91 -0.14
N GLN A 225 -0.03 -25.01 0.55
CA GLN A 225 -0.47 -24.48 1.84
C GLN A 225 -1.83 -23.81 1.75
N ILE A 226 -2.14 -23.15 0.63
CA ILE A 226 -3.45 -22.53 0.40
C ILE A 226 -4.55 -23.59 0.27
N GLY A 227 -4.24 -24.73 -0.35
CA GLY A 227 -5.17 -25.86 -0.41
C GLY A 227 -5.42 -26.50 0.95
N VAL A 228 -4.41 -26.59 1.80
CA VAL A 228 -4.58 -27.07 3.20
C VAL A 228 -5.49 -26.12 3.97
N VAL A 229 -5.29 -24.80 3.83
CA VAL A 229 -6.15 -23.79 4.46
C VAL A 229 -7.60 -23.89 3.95
N ALA A 230 -7.79 -24.17 2.66
CA ALA A 230 -9.13 -24.40 2.10
C ALA A 230 -9.78 -25.66 2.69
N ASP A 231 -9.04 -26.77 2.80
CA ASP A 231 -9.53 -28.02 3.39
C ASP A 231 -9.93 -27.84 4.86
N GLU A 232 -9.14 -27.08 5.63
CA GLU A 232 -9.48 -26.74 7.03
C GLU A 232 -10.82 -26.01 7.13
N LEU A 233 -11.05 -24.98 6.30
CA LEU A 233 -12.31 -24.22 6.31
C LEU A 233 -13.50 -25.08 5.85
N ILE A 234 -13.30 -25.96 4.88
CA ILE A 234 -14.31 -26.93 4.45
C ILE A 234 -14.73 -27.83 5.62
N GLN A 235 -13.77 -28.35 6.38
CA GLN A 235 -14.06 -29.17 7.56
C GLN A 235 -14.79 -28.37 8.65
N ASP A 236 -14.37 -27.12 8.88
CA ASP A 236 -15.03 -26.23 9.83
C ASP A 236 -16.50 -25.99 9.44
N PHE A 237 -16.79 -25.67 8.18
CA PHE A 237 -18.17 -25.46 7.72
C PHE A 237 -19.00 -26.74 7.77
N LYS A 238 -18.44 -27.89 7.38
CA LYS A 238 -19.08 -29.19 7.55
C LYS A 238 -19.41 -29.49 9.02
N SER A 239 -18.57 -29.07 9.95
CA SER A 239 -18.82 -29.25 11.39
C SER A 239 -19.99 -28.38 11.89
N ILE A 240 -20.17 -27.19 11.32
CA ILE A 240 -21.28 -26.29 11.64
C ILE A 240 -22.59 -26.87 11.10
N LEU A 241 -22.61 -27.40 9.86
CA LEU A 241 -23.80 -28.00 9.25
C LEU A 241 -24.27 -29.30 9.93
N LYS A 242 -23.39 -29.98 10.67
CA LYS A 242 -23.73 -31.20 11.42
C LYS A 242 -24.34 -30.94 12.80
N LYS A 243 -24.36 -29.69 13.28
CA LYS A 243 -24.94 -29.29 14.56
C LYS A 243 -26.37 -28.78 14.37
#